data_AF-A0ABC8Z0K4-F1
#
_entry.id   AF-A0ABC8Z0K4-F1
#
_cell.length_a   1.000
_cell.length_b   1.000
_cell.length_c   1.000
_cell.angle_alpha   90.00
_cell.angle_beta   90.00
_cell.angle_gamma   90.00
#
_symmetry.space_group_name_H-M   'P 1'
#
loop_
_entity.id
_entity.type
_entity.pdbx_description
1 polymer ?
#
loop_
_entity_poly.entity_id
_entity_poly.type
_entity_poly.pdbx_seq_one_letter_code
_entity_poly.pdbx_strand_id
1 'polypeptide(L)'
;MGEEAAGVVANNKPFRRPLLLVLLLAVLVGSCCAAAQDEGINSKGAGGRRRRRTSRRRTSAAAAAAAPLMVPITILKSAVDAGAVCMDGTPPAYHFDPGSGAGNNSWIVNLEGGGWCNNVRACQFRKTSRRGSSDLMEKELPFGGIMSSSPTDNPDFYNWNRVKIRYCDGASFAGEGFDKENGFYFRGQRIWDATVRHLLSIGMSSADKVLLTGCSAGGLAVILHCDEFQAFFQPTTTVKCHADAGLFLDAVDVSGGRSLRSYYSDIVAMQGVAPNLPPACTARLDTTSCFFPQNVIDGIKTPIFLLNAAYDVWQIQESLAPNGADPSGAWRACKSNRSACDTSQMMILQDFREQMVATVRGFSGSRSNGLFINSCFAHCQSELPATWSNAAGGSPAIQNKGIAKSVGDWYFGRAEAKAIDCPYACDGTCRHII
;
A
#
# COMPACT_ATOMS: atom_id res chain seq x y z
N MET A 1 65.43 -19.67 41.99
CA MET A 1 65.72 -18.43 42.74
C MET A 1 64.54 -17.52 42.42
N GLY A 2 63.46 -17.43 43.20
CA GLY A 2 63.37 -17.24 44.66
C GLY A 2 63.38 -15.73 44.93
N GLU A 3 62.46 -15.08 45.65
CA GLU A 3 61.34 -15.46 46.55
C GLU A 3 60.03 -14.72 46.10
N GLU A 4 58.78 -15.12 46.39
CA GLU A 4 58.01 -15.08 47.67
C GLU A 4 58.08 -13.75 48.45
N ALA A 5 57.02 -13.17 49.05
CA ALA A 5 55.56 -13.47 49.10
C ALA A 5 54.79 -12.11 49.14
N ALA A 6 53.47 -11.93 49.31
CA ALA A 6 52.28 -12.72 49.68
C ALA A 6 51.02 -12.03 49.05
N GLY A 7 49.73 -12.37 49.23
CA GLY A 7 49.04 -13.38 50.03
C GLY A 7 47.79 -12.85 50.76
N VAL A 8 46.67 -12.55 50.06
CA VAL A 8 45.34 -12.37 50.67
C VAL A 8 44.26 -13.01 49.79
N VAL A 9 43.48 -13.93 50.37
CA VAL A 9 42.31 -14.57 49.73
C VAL A 9 41.04 -13.94 50.28
N ALA A 10 40.14 -13.49 49.39
CA ALA A 10 38.79 -13.07 49.76
C ALA A 10 37.75 -13.77 48.88
N ASN A 11 36.96 -14.65 49.51
CA ASN A 11 35.78 -15.28 48.91
C ASN A 11 34.78 -14.23 48.42
N ASN A 12 34.19 -14.43 47.24
CA ASN A 12 32.86 -13.88 46.96
C ASN A 12 32.03 -14.81 46.07
N LYS A 13 30.86 -15.21 46.58
CA LYS A 13 29.88 -16.06 45.87
C LYS A 13 29.12 -15.24 44.82
N PRO A 14 28.57 -15.88 43.77
CA PRO A 14 27.91 -15.16 42.68
C PRO A 14 26.59 -14.50 43.12
N PHE A 15 26.47 -13.20 42.85
CA PHE A 15 25.21 -12.47 43.03
C PHE A 15 24.18 -12.89 41.97
N ARG A 16 23.04 -13.41 42.43
CA ARG A 16 21.85 -13.60 41.57
C ARG A 16 21.35 -12.23 41.11
N ARG A 17 21.21 -12.01 39.81
CA ARG A 17 20.48 -10.84 39.27
C ARG A 17 18.97 -11.08 39.34
N PRO A 18 18.16 -10.05 39.66
CA PRO A 18 16.72 -10.18 39.78
C PRO A 18 16.04 -10.30 38.40
N LEU A 19 14.92 -11.02 38.39
CA LEU A 19 14.02 -11.14 37.24
C LEU A 19 13.27 -9.80 37.07
N LEU A 20 13.56 -9.03 36.02
CA LEU A 20 12.73 -7.86 35.68
C LEU A 20 11.51 -8.32 34.88
N LEU A 21 10.32 -8.16 35.47
CA LEU A 21 9.05 -8.22 34.76
C LEU A 21 9.00 -7.08 33.73
N VAL A 22 8.96 -7.41 32.44
CA VAL A 22 8.62 -6.44 31.39
C VAL A 22 7.11 -6.45 31.22
N LEU A 23 6.42 -5.38 31.63
CA LEU A 23 4.99 -5.22 31.38
C LEU A 23 4.73 -5.04 29.88
N LEU A 24 3.88 -5.91 29.33
CA LEU A 24 3.26 -5.74 28.02
C LEU A 24 2.17 -4.66 28.10
N LEU A 25 2.49 -3.45 27.64
CA LEU A 25 1.50 -2.41 27.38
C LEU A 25 0.83 -2.65 26.02
N ALA A 26 -0.30 -3.35 26.03
CA ALA A 26 -1.16 -3.49 24.86
C ALA A 26 -1.90 -2.16 24.61
N VAL A 27 -1.52 -1.43 23.56
CA VAL A 27 -2.25 -0.24 23.11
C VAL A 27 -3.44 -0.69 22.26
N LEU A 28 -4.60 -0.80 22.91
CA LEU A 28 -5.88 -0.95 22.23
C LEU A 28 -6.34 0.41 21.69
N VAL A 29 -6.24 0.62 20.38
CA VAL A 29 -6.89 1.75 19.70
C VAL A 29 -8.37 1.42 19.56
N GLY A 30 -9.16 1.77 20.57
CA GLY A 30 -10.61 1.65 20.56
C GLY A 30 -11.27 2.82 19.83
N SER A 31 -12.10 2.53 18.83
CA SER A 31 -12.89 3.54 18.11
C SER A 31 -13.97 4.15 19.01
N CYS A 32 -13.76 5.39 19.45
CA CYS A 32 -14.79 6.16 20.17
C CYS A 32 -15.59 7.06 19.21
N CYS A 33 -16.69 6.54 18.67
CA CYS A 33 -17.79 7.37 18.20
C CYS A 33 -18.78 7.61 19.36
N ALA A 34 -18.56 8.68 20.14
CA ALA A 34 -19.53 9.15 21.13
C ALA A 34 -20.33 10.32 20.55
N ALA A 35 -21.63 10.13 20.36
CA ALA A 35 -22.53 11.19 19.93
C ALA A 35 -22.76 12.19 21.08
N ALA A 36 -22.55 13.47 20.83
CA ALA A 36 -22.91 14.52 21.78
C ALA A 36 -24.43 14.60 21.93
N GLN A 37 -24.91 14.62 23.17
CA GLN A 37 -26.26 15.06 23.51
C GLN A 37 -26.18 16.35 24.33
N ASP A 38 -26.95 17.33 23.92
CA ASP A 38 -26.92 18.72 24.39
C ASP A 38 -27.89 18.89 25.58
N GLU A 39 -27.41 19.36 26.73
CA GLU A 39 -28.25 19.57 27.92
C GLU A 39 -28.95 20.94 27.89
N GLY A 40 -30.16 20.95 27.34
CA GLY A 40 -31.05 22.12 27.37
C GLY A 40 -31.76 22.31 28.71
N ILE A 41 -31.38 23.36 29.44
CA ILE A 41 -31.95 23.74 30.76
C ILE A 41 -33.46 24.01 30.70
N ASN A 42 -34.19 23.55 31.73
CA ASN A 42 -35.65 23.54 31.78
C ASN A 42 -36.21 24.67 32.68
N SER A 43 -36.97 25.62 32.11
CA SER A 43 -37.65 26.70 32.85
C SER A 43 -39.18 26.63 32.71
N LYS A 44 -39.90 26.70 33.85
CA LYS A 44 -41.36 26.54 33.92
C LYS A 44 -42.13 27.75 33.35
N GLY A 45 -43.20 27.48 32.61
CA GLY A 45 -44.21 28.45 32.16
C GLY A 45 -45.56 27.75 31.94
N ALA A 46 -46.69 28.42 32.20
CA ALA A 46 -47.98 27.75 32.46
C ALA A 46 -49.02 27.83 31.33
N GLY A 47 -49.92 26.83 31.30
CA GLY A 47 -51.28 26.93 30.75
C GLY A 47 -51.49 26.58 29.28
N GLY A 48 -52.58 25.85 28.96
CA GLY A 48 -53.06 25.74 27.57
C GLY A 48 -53.67 24.39 27.15
N ARG A 49 -55.00 24.35 27.11
CA ARG A 49 -55.88 23.23 26.68
C ARG A 49 -55.43 22.37 25.47
N ARG A 50 -55.64 21.05 25.64
CA ARG A 50 -55.76 19.97 24.63
C ARG A 50 -56.14 20.40 23.19
N ARG A 51 -55.33 19.98 22.21
CA ARG A 51 -55.80 19.48 20.90
C ARG A 51 -54.99 18.24 20.50
N ARG A 52 -55.64 17.07 20.45
CA ARG A 52 -55.04 15.81 19.94
C ARG A 52 -54.82 15.95 18.43
N ARG A 53 -53.57 15.99 17.99
CA ARG A 53 -53.20 15.89 16.57
C ARG A 53 -52.30 14.67 16.40
N THR A 54 -52.83 13.62 15.77
CA THR A 54 -52.13 12.34 15.54
C THR A 54 -51.05 12.49 14.48
N SER A 55 -49.89 12.99 14.89
CA SER A 55 -48.69 12.96 14.05
C SER A 55 -48.27 11.50 13.85
N ARG A 56 -48.46 10.98 12.64
CA ARG A 56 -47.78 9.75 12.19
C ARG A 56 -46.30 10.06 12.08
N ARG A 57 -45.58 9.88 13.19
CA ARG A 57 -44.12 9.93 13.24
C ARG A 57 -43.59 8.80 12.36
N ARG A 58 -43.32 9.09 11.09
CA ARG A 58 -42.54 8.21 10.21
C ARG A 58 -41.19 8.04 10.87
N THR A 59 -41.00 6.93 11.57
CA THR A 59 -39.69 6.44 11.94
C THR A 59 -38.99 6.07 10.63
N SER A 60 -38.23 7.01 10.09
CA SER A 60 -37.18 6.69 9.13
C SER A 60 -36.24 5.73 9.85
N ALA A 61 -36.35 4.43 9.54
CA ALA A 61 -35.30 3.49 9.88
C ALA A 61 -34.05 4.00 9.15
N ALA A 62 -33.10 4.55 9.91
CA ALA A 62 -31.76 4.71 9.39
C ALA A 62 -31.31 3.32 8.99
N ALA A 63 -31.08 3.09 7.70
CA ALA A 63 -30.55 1.82 7.24
C ALA A 63 -29.23 1.61 7.97
N ALA A 64 -29.19 0.59 8.84
CA ALA A 64 -27.94 0.19 9.46
C ALA A 64 -26.97 -0.13 8.32
N ALA A 65 -25.81 0.53 8.31
CA ALA A 65 -24.78 0.25 7.32
C ALA A 65 -24.49 -1.26 7.38
N ALA A 66 -24.62 -1.95 6.25
CA ALA A 66 -24.38 -3.38 6.20
C ALA A 66 -22.95 -3.65 6.69
N ALA A 67 -22.77 -4.70 7.51
CA ALA A 67 -21.45 -5.08 7.97
C ALA A 67 -20.54 -5.36 6.75
N PRO A 68 -19.26 -4.94 6.78
CA PRO A 68 -18.36 -5.14 5.65
C PRO A 68 -18.19 -6.64 5.37
N LEU A 69 -18.18 -7.00 4.08
CA LEU A 69 -17.97 -8.39 3.65
C LEU A 69 -16.54 -8.83 4.03
N MET A 70 -16.46 -9.82 4.91
CA MET A 70 -15.21 -10.47 5.30
C MET A 70 -14.92 -11.58 4.30
N VAL A 71 -13.78 -11.48 3.61
CA VAL A 71 -13.37 -12.41 2.56
C VAL A 71 -12.35 -13.40 3.12
N PRO A 72 -12.58 -14.72 3.05
CA PRO A 72 -11.71 -15.72 3.65
C PRO A 72 -10.38 -15.89 2.89
N ILE A 73 -9.34 -16.32 3.62
CA ILE A 73 -8.03 -16.66 3.07
C ILE A 73 -8.02 -18.04 2.42
N THR A 74 -7.32 -18.16 1.30
CA THR A 74 -6.95 -19.42 0.66
C THR A 74 -5.43 -19.58 0.71
N ILE A 75 -4.96 -20.70 1.26
CA ILE A 75 -3.53 -21.06 1.31
C ILE A 75 -3.20 -21.91 0.08
N LEU A 76 -2.35 -21.41 -0.81
CA LEU A 76 -2.01 -22.05 -2.07
C LEU A 76 -0.89 -23.09 -1.89
N LYS A 77 -1.23 -24.21 -1.23
CA LYS A 77 -0.26 -25.27 -0.89
C LYS A 77 0.48 -25.85 -2.10
N SER A 78 -0.17 -25.93 -3.26
CA SER A 78 0.42 -26.41 -4.52
C SER A 78 1.55 -25.52 -5.05
N ALA A 79 1.64 -24.27 -4.63
CA ALA A 79 2.72 -23.38 -5.05
C ALA A 79 4.09 -23.76 -4.44
N VAL A 80 4.10 -24.50 -3.32
CA VAL A 80 5.33 -24.98 -2.67
C VAL A 80 6.14 -25.89 -3.60
N ASP A 81 5.48 -26.68 -4.45
CA ASP A 81 6.14 -27.59 -5.41
C ASP A 81 6.88 -26.81 -6.52
N ALA A 82 6.46 -25.57 -6.81
CA ALA A 82 7.19 -24.63 -7.67
C ALA A 82 8.30 -23.85 -6.93
N GLY A 83 8.47 -24.09 -5.63
CA GLY A 83 9.35 -23.33 -4.75
C GLY A 83 8.82 -21.95 -4.38
N ALA A 84 7.54 -21.66 -4.62
CA ALA A 84 6.90 -20.43 -4.21
C ALA A 84 6.45 -20.54 -2.75
N VAL A 85 7.16 -19.83 -1.88
CA VAL A 85 6.96 -19.83 -0.43
C VAL A 85 7.24 -18.45 0.15
N CYS A 86 6.53 -18.08 1.22
CA CYS A 86 6.80 -16.91 2.03
C CYS A 86 8.19 -16.98 2.68
N MET A 87 8.68 -15.86 3.24
CA MET A 87 10.01 -15.74 3.86
C MET A 87 10.38 -16.83 4.88
N ASP A 88 9.41 -17.45 5.56
CA ASP A 88 9.60 -18.54 6.51
C ASP A 88 9.54 -19.96 5.92
N GLY A 89 9.12 -20.10 4.65
CA GLY A 89 8.89 -21.38 3.98
C GLY A 89 7.41 -21.82 3.91
N THR A 90 6.48 -21.05 4.48
CA THR A 90 5.03 -21.34 4.36
C THR A 90 4.49 -21.04 2.94
N PRO A 91 3.38 -21.67 2.50
CA PRO A 91 2.83 -21.40 1.16
C PRO A 91 2.29 -19.98 1.03
N PRO A 92 2.29 -19.37 -0.18
CA PRO A 92 1.61 -18.11 -0.41
C PRO A 92 0.10 -18.22 -0.22
N ALA A 93 -0.54 -17.07 -0.04
CA ALA A 93 -1.97 -16.98 0.22
C ALA A 93 -2.62 -15.84 -0.56
N TYR A 94 -3.92 -15.98 -0.81
CA TYR A 94 -4.76 -14.94 -1.39
C TYR A 94 -6.16 -14.98 -0.77
N HIS A 95 -6.89 -13.87 -0.83
CA HIS A 95 -8.31 -13.80 -0.51
C HIS A 95 -9.09 -13.64 -1.81
N PHE A 96 -10.22 -14.33 -1.94
CA PHE A 96 -11.02 -14.30 -3.17
C PHE A 96 -12.50 -14.18 -2.87
N ASP A 97 -13.13 -13.18 -3.50
CA ASP A 97 -14.55 -12.89 -3.45
C ASP A 97 -15.12 -12.95 -4.89
N PRO A 98 -15.96 -13.95 -5.22
CA PRO A 98 -16.47 -14.15 -6.58
C PRO A 98 -17.25 -12.96 -7.15
N GLY A 99 -17.22 -12.84 -8.48
CA GLY A 99 -18.03 -11.88 -9.22
C GLY A 99 -19.53 -12.17 -9.15
N SER A 100 -20.34 -11.21 -9.60
CA SER A 100 -21.79 -11.39 -9.78
C SER A 100 -22.30 -10.75 -11.08
N GLY A 101 -23.29 -11.41 -11.69
CA GLY A 101 -23.97 -10.93 -12.90
C GLY A 101 -23.01 -10.64 -14.05
N ALA A 102 -23.09 -9.44 -14.62
CA ALA A 102 -22.24 -9.01 -15.74
C ALA A 102 -20.74 -8.93 -15.41
N GLY A 103 -20.35 -8.89 -14.13
CA GLY A 103 -18.95 -8.89 -13.70
C GLY A 103 -18.33 -10.29 -13.56
N ASN A 104 -19.10 -11.37 -13.74
CA ASN A 104 -18.63 -12.76 -13.59
C ASN A 104 -17.42 -13.12 -14.46
N ASN A 105 -17.24 -12.46 -15.62
CA ASN A 105 -16.11 -12.70 -16.51
C ASN A 105 -15.09 -11.54 -16.51
N SER A 106 -15.08 -10.73 -15.45
CA SER A 106 -14.12 -9.66 -15.22
C SER A 106 -13.43 -9.83 -13.87
N TRP A 107 -12.15 -9.46 -13.77
CA TRP A 107 -11.29 -9.77 -12.63
C TRP A 107 -10.48 -8.56 -12.17
N ILE A 108 -10.39 -8.35 -10.87
CA ILE A 108 -9.46 -7.41 -10.25
C ILE A 108 -8.51 -8.18 -9.33
N VAL A 109 -7.22 -8.09 -9.62
CA VAL A 109 -6.14 -8.75 -8.88
C VAL A 109 -5.35 -7.67 -8.16
N ASN A 110 -5.54 -7.56 -6.84
CA ASN A 110 -4.84 -6.64 -5.98
C ASN A 110 -3.61 -7.28 -5.34
N LEU A 111 -2.45 -6.62 -5.46
CA LEU A 111 -1.22 -6.97 -4.79
C LEU A 111 -1.12 -6.19 -3.47
N GLU A 112 -1.09 -6.90 -2.34
CA GLU A 112 -0.95 -6.26 -1.02
C GLU A 112 0.39 -5.50 -0.92
N GLY A 113 0.35 -4.29 -0.37
CA GLY A 113 1.54 -3.48 -0.12
C GLY A 113 2.10 -3.57 1.30
N GLY A 114 3.21 -2.85 1.52
CA GLY A 114 3.69 -2.48 2.85
C GLY A 114 5.14 -2.84 3.11
N GLY A 115 6.02 -1.94 2.64
CA GLY A 115 7.45 -1.94 2.93
C GLY A 115 8.21 -3.17 2.45
N TRP A 116 9.48 -3.21 2.81
CA TRP A 116 10.43 -4.24 2.40
C TRP A 116 11.26 -4.69 3.62
N CYS A 117 12.32 -5.45 3.39
CA CYS A 117 13.41 -5.60 4.37
C CYS A 117 14.74 -5.60 3.64
N ASN A 118 15.72 -4.86 4.16
CA ASN A 118 17.00 -4.61 3.48
C ASN A 118 18.21 -5.20 4.23
N ASN A 119 17.99 -5.84 5.37
CA ASN A 119 19.06 -6.42 6.18
C ASN A 119 18.54 -7.57 7.04
N VAL A 120 19.44 -8.41 7.54
CA VAL A 120 19.13 -9.61 8.36
C VAL A 120 18.19 -9.30 9.52
N ARG A 121 18.42 -8.21 10.27
CA ARG A 121 17.58 -7.85 11.42
C ARG A 121 16.15 -7.49 11.00
N ALA A 122 16.00 -6.69 9.95
CA ALA A 122 14.70 -6.31 9.42
C ALA A 122 13.96 -7.53 8.81
N CYS A 123 14.68 -8.38 8.08
CA CYS A 123 14.10 -9.58 7.46
C CYS A 123 13.73 -10.65 8.50
N GLN A 124 14.48 -10.79 9.59
CA GLN A 124 14.13 -11.68 10.70
C GLN A 124 12.81 -11.25 11.36
N PHE A 125 12.64 -9.96 11.65
CA PHE A 125 11.38 -9.43 12.20
C PHE A 125 10.21 -9.63 11.21
N ARG A 126 10.45 -9.40 9.92
CA ARG A 126 9.44 -9.56 8.87
C ARG A 126 9.01 -11.02 8.70
N LYS A 127 9.95 -11.96 8.70
CA LYS A 127 9.72 -13.42 8.65
C LYS A 127 8.78 -13.88 9.77
N THR A 128 8.94 -13.36 10.99
CA THR A 128 8.07 -13.67 12.14
C THR A 128 6.80 -12.83 12.20
N SER A 129 6.22 -12.46 11.05
CA SER A 129 5.01 -11.64 10.96
C SER A 129 4.12 -12.08 9.79
N ARG A 130 2.89 -11.55 9.73
CA ARG A 130 1.99 -11.70 8.57
C ARG A 130 2.57 -11.26 7.22
N ARG A 131 3.71 -10.56 7.22
CA ARG A 131 4.45 -10.08 6.04
C ARG A 131 5.62 -10.98 5.62
N GLY A 132 5.75 -12.14 6.25
CA GLY A 132 6.76 -13.15 5.93
C GLY A 132 6.33 -14.60 6.21
N SER A 133 5.09 -14.81 6.70
CA SER A 133 4.50 -16.11 7.02
C SER A 133 2.99 -16.11 6.77
N SER A 134 2.46 -17.13 6.09
CA SER A 134 1.00 -17.29 5.89
C SER A 134 0.28 -17.75 7.16
N ASP A 135 0.98 -18.44 8.06
CA ASP A 135 0.40 -18.94 9.31
C ASP A 135 -0.03 -17.77 10.21
N LEU A 136 0.72 -16.67 10.14
CA LEU A 136 0.49 -15.42 10.86
C LEU A 136 -0.46 -14.44 10.15
N MET A 137 -0.97 -14.76 8.95
CA MET A 137 -1.94 -13.91 8.25
C MET A 137 -3.35 -13.99 8.85
N GLU A 138 -4.07 -12.88 8.79
CA GLU A 138 -5.50 -12.78 9.10
C GLU A 138 -6.30 -13.77 8.24
N LYS A 139 -7.18 -14.55 8.86
CA LYS A 139 -7.94 -15.61 8.17
C LYS A 139 -9.10 -15.07 7.32
N GLU A 140 -9.51 -13.84 7.57
CA GLU A 140 -10.47 -13.10 6.77
C GLU A 140 -10.02 -11.63 6.68
N LEU A 141 -10.37 -10.93 5.61
CA LEU A 141 -10.12 -9.49 5.45
C LEU A 141 -11.36 -8.78 4.90
N PRO A 142 -11.71 -7.58 5.39
CA PRO A 142 -12.70 -6.74 4.72
C PRO A 142 -12.10 -6.18 3.43
N PHE A 143 -12.85 -6.24 2.33
CA PHE A 143 -12.48 -5.54 1.10
C PHE A 143 -13.12 -4.13 1.06
N GLY A 144 -12.34 -3.12 0.66
CA GLY A 144 -12.73 -1.72 0.65
C GLY A 144 -12.18 -0.95 -0.56
N GLY A 145 -12.66 0.28 -0.75
CA GLY A 145 -12.26 1.13 -1.88
C GLY A 145 -12.51 0.44 -3.23
N ILE A 146 -11.49 0.38 -4.09
CA ILE A 146 -11.50 -0.31 -5.39
C ILE A 146 -11.80 -1.83 -5.29
N MET A 147 -11.68 -2.42 -4.09
CA MET A 147 -12.03 -3.81 -3.82
C MET A 147 -13.42 -3.96 -3.18
N SER A 148 -14.15 -2.88 -2.86
CA SER A 148 -15.47 -3.01 -2.23
C SER A 148 -16.48 -3.71 -3.16
N SER A 149 -17.37 -4.54 -2.60
CA SER A 149 -18.52 -5.13 -3.29
C SER A 149 -19.77 -4.23 -3.29
N SER A 150 -19.68 -3.05 -2.67
CA SER A 150 -20.71 -2.02 -2.68
C SER A 150 -20.68 -1.24 -4.00
N PRO A 151 -21.78 -1.19 -4.80
CA PRO A 151 -21.86 -0.37 -6.01
C PRO A 151 -21.79 1.13 -5.70
N THR A 152 -22.08 1.55 -4.47
CA THR A 152 -21.87 2.94 -4.07
C THR A 152 -20.37 3.21 -3.94
N ASP A 153 -19.62 2.32 -3.27
CA ASP A 153 -18.19 2.55 -3.00
C ASP A 153 -17.33 2.27 -4.24
N ASN A 154 -17.73 1.33 -5.09
CA ASN A 154 -16.94 0.82 -6.18
C ASN A 154 -17.75 0.70 -7.48
N PRO A 155 -18.34 1.80 -7.98
CA PRO A 155 -19.40 1.76 -9.00
C PRO A 155 -19.04 1.02 -10.29
N ASP A 156 -17.76 0.98 -10.63
CA ASP A 156 -17.23 0.38 -11.86
C ASP A 156 -16.77 -1.08 -11.73
N PHE A 157 -16.42 -1.55 -10.51
CA PHE A 157 -15.79 -2.86 -10.29
C PHE A 157 -16.46 -3.71 -9.17
N TYR A 158 -17.53 -3.22 -8.52
CA TYR A 158 -18.18 -3.87 -7.37
C TYR A 158 -18.74 -5.28 -7.60
N ASN A 159 -18.89 -5.72 -8.84
CA ASN A 159 -19.42 -7.04 -9.19
C ASN A 159 -18.40 -7.93 -9.91
N TRP A 160 -17.14 -7.53 -10.00
CA TRP A 160 -16.05 -8.32 -10.60
C TRP A 160 -15.57 -9.42 -9.65
N ASN A 161 -14.87 -10.43 -10.17
CA ASN A 161 -14.08 -11.34 -9.36
C ASN A 161 -12.95 -10.57 -8.67
N ARG A 162 -12.94 -10.54 -7.33
CA ARG A 162 -11.99 -9.74 -6.54
C ARG A 162 -10.99 -10.63 -5.83
N VAL A 163 -9.71 -10.47 -6.16
CA VAL A 163 -8.61 -11.20 -5.52
C VAL A 163 -7.68 -10.22 -4.82
N LYS A 164 -7.25 -10.53 -3.59
CA LYS A 164 -6.12 -9.88 -2.91
C LYS A 164 -5.03 -10.92 -2.66
N ILE A 165 -3.91 -10.84 -3.40
CA ILE A 165 -2.71 -11.65 -3.18
C ILE A 165 -1.96 -11.09 -1.98
N ARG A 166 -1.65 -11.94 -0.99
CA ARG A 166 -1.01 -11.54 0.26
C ARG A 166 0.51 -11.41 0.09
N TYR A 167 1.09 -10.37 0.70
CA TYR A 167 2.48 -9.99 0.47
C TYR A 167 3.42 -10.53 1.54
N CYS A 168 4.18 -11.57 1.19
CA CYS A 168 5.02 -12.31 2.12
C CYS A 168 6.46 -12.62 1.67
N ASP A 169 6.96 -12.02 0.58
CA ASP A 169 8.34 -12.14 0.09
C ASP A 169 9.26 -11.00 0.57
N GLY A 170 8.76 -9.76 0.56
CA GLY A 170 9.53 -8.58 1.01
C GLY A 170 10.32 -7.81 -0.06
N ALA A 171 10.17 -8.14 -1.35
CA ALA A 171 10.82 -7.51 -2.51
C ALA A 171 9.81 -7.07 -3.60
N SER A 172 8.60 -6.62 -3.23
CA SER A 172 7.56 -6.25 -4.22
C SER A 172 7.28 -7.35 -5.27
N PHE A 173 7.23 -8.62 -4.83
CA PHE A 173 7.04 -9.78 -5.71
C PHE A 173 8.17 -10.00 -6.76
N ALA A 174 9.32 -9.33 -6.64
CA ALA A 174 10.41 -9.43 -7.61
C ALA A 174 11.66 -10.22 -7.12
N GLY A 175 11.66 -10.76 -5.90
CA GLY A 175 12.80 -11.52 -5.35
C GLY A 175 12.93 -12.96 -5.87
N GLU A 176 14.17 -13.46 -6.02
CA GLU A 176 14.53 -14.87 -6.28
C GLU A 176 15.62 -15.44 -5.34
N GLY A 177 16.00 -14.70 -4.29
CA GLY A 177 17.05 -15.10 -3.36
C GLY A 177 16.66 -16.26 -2.41
N PHE A 178 17.69 -16.90 -1.85
CA PHE A 178 17.57 -17.72 -0.65
C PHE A 178 18.80 -17.52 0.24
N ASP A 179 18.59 -16.94 1.41
CA ASP A 179 19.61 -16.84 2.45
C ASP A 179 19.60 -18.13 3.24
N LYS A 180 20.62 -18.98 3.03
CA LYS A 180 20.78 -20.26 3.73
C LYS A 180 21.21 -20.10 5.20
N GLU A 181 21.89 -19.01 5.55
CA GLU A 181 22.42 -18.77 6.90
C GLU A 181 21.28 -18.40 7.86
N ASN A 182 20.39 -17.50 7.44
CA ASN A 182 19.23 -17.05 8.23
C ASN A 182 17.93 -17.80 7.87
N GLY A 183 17.95 -18.60 6.79
CA GLY A 183 16.80 -19.32 6.27
C GLY A 183 15.72 -18.39 5.75
N PHE A 184 16.07 -17.32 5.01
CA PHE A 184 15.09 -16.43 4.37
C PHE A 184 14.81 -16.87 2.94
N TYR A 185 13.54 -17.08 2.62
CA TYR A 185 13.07 -17.34 1.26
C TYR A 185 12.60 -16.03 0.59
N PHE A 186 13.38 -15.50 -0.33
CA PHE A 186 13.00 -14.32 -1.11
C PHE A 186 12.41 -14.78 -2.44
N ARG A 187 11.18 -15.31 -2.42
CA ARG A 187 10.53 -15.98 -3.57
C ARG A 187 9.39 -15.18 -4.19
N GLY A 188 9.54 -13.86 -4.22
CA GLY A 188 8.53 -12.95 -4.76
C GLY A 188 8.05 -13.34 -6.16
N GLN A 189 8.98 -13.57 -7.09
CA GLN A 189 8.63 -13.86 -8.48
C GLN A 189 7.86 -15.18 -8.60
N ARG A 190 8.25 -16.21 -7.83
CA ARG A 190 7.54 -17.50 -7.81
C ARG A 190 6.16 -17.37 -7.19
N ILE A 191 6.03 -16.60 -6.11
CA ILE A 191 4.72 -16.34 -5.49
C ILE A 191 3.79 -15.67 -6.50
N TRP A 192 4.29 -14.68 -7.22
CA TRP A 192 3.57 -14.02 -8.30
C TRP A 192 3.16 -15.01 -9.41
N ASP A 193 4.11 -15.69 -10.06
CA ASP A 193 3.85 -16.60 -11.17
C ASP A 193 2.90 -17.76 -10.77
N ALA A 194 3.18 -18.43 -9.66
CA ALA A 194 2.36 -19.54 -9.18
C ALA A 194 0.95 -19.10 -8.80
N THR A 195 0.79 -17.93 -8.18
CA THR A 195 -0.54 -17.41 -7.81
C THR A 195 -1.32 -16.97 -9.05
N VAL A 196 -0.70 -16.25 -9.99
CA VAL A 196 -1.35 -15.84 -11.25
C VAL A 196 -1.77 -17.06 -12.07
N ARG A 197 -0.91 -18.08 -12.22
CA ARG A 197 -1.25 -19.35 -12.89
C ARG A 197 -2.41 -20.08 -12.21
N HIS A 198 -2.44 -20.10 -10.88
CA HIS A 198 -3.55 -20.67 -10.13
C HIS A 198 -4.86 -19.92 -10.41
N LEU A 199 -4.85 -18.58 -10.36
CA LEU A 199 -6.01 -17.75 -10.69
C LEU A 199 -6.53 -18.00 -12.12
N LEU A 200 -5.63 -18.14 -13.10
CA LEU A 200 -5.97 -18.53 -14.47
C LEU A 200 -6.70 -19.89 -14.50
N SER A 201 -6.21 -20.87 -13.74
CA SER A 201 -6.77 -22.23 -13.69
C SER A 201 -8.17 -22.31 -13.07
N ILE A 202 -8.53 -21.39 -12.15
CA ILE A 202 -9.86 -21.32 -11.52
C ILE A 202 -10.85 -20.39 -12.25
N GLY A 203 -10.50 -19.91 -13.45
CA GLY A 203 -11.41 -19.21 -14.36
C GLY A 203 -10.90 -17.89 -14.94
N MET A 204 -9.83 -17.30 -14.39
CA MET A 204 -9.32 -16.00 -14.88
C MET A 204 -8.79 -16.09 -16.33
N SER A 205 -8.40 -17.27 -16.81
CA SER A 205 -7.96 -17.51 -18.19
C SER A 205 -9.01 -17.18 -19.27
N SER A 206 -10.29 -17.18 -18.92
CA SER A 206 -11.41 -16.89 -19.82
C SER A 206 -11.91 -15.44 -19.73
N ALA A 207 -11.26 -14.59 -18.92
CA ALA A 207 -11.74 -13.25 -18.62
C ALA A 207 -11.79 -12.33 -19.85
N ASP A 208 -12.85 -11.52 -19.96
CA ASP A 208 -12.94 -10.45 -20.94
C ASP A 208 -12.07 -9.24 -20.55
N LYS A 209 -11.98 -8.99 -19.23
CA LYS A 209 -11.40 -7.79 -18.64
C LYS A 209 -10.66 -8.15 -17.35
N VAL A 210 -9.43 -7.68 -17.23
CA VAL A 210 -8.62 -7.86 -16.02
C VAL A 210 -7.95 -6.56 -15.64
N LEU A 211 -7.99 -6.23 -14.35
CA LEU A 211 -7.29 -5.11 -13.74
C LEU A 211 -6.29 -5.63 -12.73
N LEU A 212 -4.99 -5.49 -13.03
CA LEU A 212 -3.95 -5.63 -12.01
C LEU A 212 -3.89 -4.33 -11.20
N THR A 213 -3.93 -4.41 -9.87
CA THR A 213 -3.85 -3.25 -8.99
C THR A 213 -3.02 -3.55 -7.76
N GLY A 214 -2.63 -2.54 -7.01
CA GLY A 214 -1.87 -2.69 -5.77
C GLY A 214 -1.40 -1.36 -5.24
N CYS A 215 -1.20 -1.29 -3.92
CA CYS A 215 -0.65 -0.09 -3.27
C CYS A 215 0.80 -0.25 -2.82
N SER A 216 1.60 0.82 -2.81
CA SER A 216 2.87 0.89 -2.06
C SER A 216 3.88 -0.09 -2.67
N ALA A 217 4.46 -0.98 -1.87
CA ALA A 217 5.24 -2.11 -2.38
C ALA A 217 4.47 -2.98 -3.40
N GLY A 218 3.14 -3.12 -3.26
CA GLY A 218 2.28 -3.78 -4.24
C GLY A 218 2.04 -2.90 -5.48
N GLY A 219 2.02 -1.58 -5.34
CA GLY A 219 1.95 -0.63 -6.46
C GLY A 219 3.23 -0.62 -7.30
N LEU A 220 4.40 -0.71 -6.65
CA LEU A 220 5.67 -0.98 -7.32
C LEU A 220 5.65 -2.33 -8.03
N ALA A 221 5.11 -3.38 -7.39
CA ALA A 221 4.94 -4.69 -8.02
C ALA A 221 4.04 -4.61 -9.28
N VAL A 222 2.95 -3.83 -9.26
CA VAL A 222 2.15 -3.58 -10.48
C VAL A 222 3.01 -2.98 -11.59
N ILE A 223 3.86 -1.99 -11.29
CA ILE A 223 4.74 -1.35 -12.29
C ILE A 223 5.74 -2.36 -12.87
N LEU A 224 6.34 -3.21 -12.02
CA LEU A 224 7.34 -4.20 -12.46
C LEU A 224 6.73 -5.34 -13.28
N HIS A 225 5.56 -5.86 -12.88
CA HIS A 225 4.93 -7.03 -13.49
C HIS A 225 3.84 -6.72 -14.53
N CYS A 226 3.53 -5.46 -14.84
CA CYS A 226 2.38 -5.13 -15.71
C CYS A 226 2.43 -5.80 -17.10
N ASP A 227 3.59 -5.74 -17.78
CA ASP A 227 3.77 -6.39 -19.08
C ASP A 227 3.86 -7.93 -18.99
N GLU A 228 4.38 -8.45 -17.87
CA GLU A 228 4.36 -9.88 -17.57
C GLU A 228 2.92 -10.38 -17.38
N PHE A 229 2.09 -9.61 -16.67
CA PHE A 229 0.70 -9.91 -16.42
C PHE A 229 -0.11 -9.97 -17.72
N GLN A 230 0.05 -8.99 -18.61
CA GLN A 230 -0.56 -9.00 -19.94
C GLN A 230 -0.16 -10.23 -20.76
N ALA A 231 1.07 -10.75 -20.61
CA ALA A 231 1.56 -11.90 -21.36
C ALA A 231 0.92 -13.25 -20.97
N PHE A 232 0.21 -13.34 -19.84
CA PHE A 232 -0.56 -14.53 -19.46
C PHE A 232 -1.87 -14.69 -20.25
N PHE A 233 -2.35 -13.65 -20.93
CA PHE A 233 -3.68 -13.62 -21.54
C PHE A 233 -3.64 -13.67 -23.07
N GLN A 234 -4.75 -14.09 -23.67
CA GLN A 234 -4.95 -14.00 -25.11
C GLN A 234 -5.15 -12.54 -25.54
N PRO A 235 -4.84 -12.16 -26.80
CA PRO A 235 -5.02 -10.80 -27.31
C PRO A 235 -6.45 -10.23 -27.25
N THR A 236 -7.44 -11.08 -27.00
CA THR A 236 -8.86 -10.72 -26.84
C THR A 236 -9.21 -10.21 -25.44
N THR A 237 -8.43 -10.57 -24.40
CA THR A 237 -8.65 -10.10 -23.03
C THR A 237 -8.14 -8.67 -22.89
N THR A 238 -8.99 -7.76 -22.39
CA THR A 238 -8.59 -6.40 -22.03
C THR A 238 -7.84 -6.44 -20.69
N VAL A 239 -6.51 -6.39 -20.72
CA VAL A 239 -5.68 -6.27 -19.52
C VAL A 239 -5.25 -4.82 -19.33
N LYS A 240 -5.38 -4.30 -18.11
CA LYS A 240 -4.82 -3.00 -17.71
C LYS A 240 -4.26 -3.06 -16.29
N CYS A 241 -3.41 -2.11 -15.94
CA CYS A 241 -2.74 -2.03 -14.64
C CYS A 241 -3.05 -0.71 -13.91
N HIS A 242 -3.09 -0.71 -12.58
CA HIS A 242 -3.31 0.47 -11.76
C HIS A 242 -2.38 0.45 -10.54
N ALA A 243 -1.35 1.29 -10.55
CA ALA A 243 -0.39 1.39 -9.46
C ALA A 243 -0.75 2.58 -8.56
N ASP A 244 -1.07 2.28 -7.29
CA ASP A 244 -1.40 3.27 -6.26
C ASP A 244 -0.18 3.47 -5.33
N ALA A 245 0.24 4.71 -5.11
CA ALA A 245 1.41 5.05 -4.31
C ALA A 245 2.66 4.19 -4.66
N GLY A 246 2.80 3.85 -5.94
CA GLY A 246 3.82 2.92 -6.44
C GLY A 246 5.01 3.63 -7.08
N LEU A 247 4.86 4.89 -7.51
CA LEU A 247 5.92 5.70 -8.11
C LEU A 247 6.84 6.31 -7.05
N PHE A 248 7.82 5.53 -6.57
CA PHE A 248 8.90 6.01 -5.71
C PHE A 248 10.03 6.63 -6.52
N LEU A 249 10.59 7.74 -6.03
CA LEU A 249 11.72 8.41 -6.68
C LEU A 249 13.07 8.16 -6.00
N ASP A 250 14.14 8.06 -6.77
CA ASP A 250 15.53 8.17 -6.31
C ASP A 250 15.85 9.66 -6.10
N ALA A 251 15.30 10.21 -5.00
CA ALA A 251 15.43 11.60 -4.60
C ALA A 251 16.58 11.80 -3.61
N VAL A 252 17.11 13.03 -3.57
CA VAL A 252 18.09 13.46 -2.56
C VAL A 252 17.37 13.71 -1.24
N ASP A 253 17.93 13.19 -0.14
CA ASP A 253 17.41 13.38 1.21
C ASP A 253 17.92 14.68 1.86
N VAL A 254 17.33 15.06 3.00
CA VAL A 254 17.61 16.34 3.69
C VAL A 254 19.03 16.47 4.24
N SER A 255 19.83 15.40 4.22
CA SER A 255 21.27 15.42 4.54
C SER A 255 22.17 15.56 3.29
N GLY A 256 21.58 15.61 2.09
CA GLY A 256 22.29 15.55 0.81
C GLY A 256 22.60 14.13 0.34
N GLY A 257 22.13 13.11 1.06
CA GLY A 257 22.29 11.70 0.72
C GLY A 257 21.23 11.19 -0.27
N ARG A 258 21.18 9.87 -0.46
CA ARG A 258 20.14 9.17 -1.22
C ARG A 258 19.64 7.95 -0.43
N SER A 259 19.05 8.21 0.74
CA SER A 259 18.64 7.18 1.71
C SER A 259 17.83 6.03 1.09
N LEU A 260 16.84 6.32 0.24
CA LEU A 260 16.04 5.28 -0.43
C LEU A 260 16.85 4.49 -1.47
N ARG A 261 17.84 5.08 -2.14
CA ARG A 261 18.73 4.36 -3.07
C ARG A 261 19.58 3.33 -2.35
N SER A 262 20.13 3.69 -1.18
CA SER A 262 20.85 2.74 -0.33
C SER A 262 19.92 1.60 0.12
N TYR A 263 18.72 1.94 0.61
CA TYR A 263 17.73 0.96 1.04
C TYR A 263 17.29 0.00 -0.08
N TYR A 264 17.05 0.51 -1.30
CA TYR A 264 16.74 -0.30 -2.48
C TYR A 264 17.93 -1.11 -2.98
N SER A 265 19.16 -0.60 -2.88
CA SER A 265 20.37 -1.34 -3.25
C SER A 265 20.54 -2.59 -2.39
N ASP A 266 20.36 -2.42 -1.09
CA ASP A 266 20.38 -3.51 -0.11
C ASP A 266 19.29 -4.56 -0.39
N ILE A 267 18.05 -4.14 -0.70
CA ILE A 267 16.95 -5.05 -1.09
C ILE A 267 17.30 -5.84 -2.35
N VAL A 268 17.73 -5.14 -3.40
CA VAL A 268 18.03 -5.75 -4.71
C VAL A 268 19.14 -6.80 -4.59
N ALA A 269 20.18 -6.49 -3.80
CA ALA A 269 21.29 -7.40 -3.53
C ALA A 269 20.88 -8.58 -2.61
N MET A 270 20.29 -8.31 -1.45
CA MET A 270 19.96 -9.34 -0.44
C MET A 270 18.89 -10.31 -0.94
N GLN A 271 17.89 -9.81 -1.68
CA GLN A 271 16.72 -10.60 -2.09
C GLN A 271 16.82 -11.15 -3.53
N GLY A 272 17.95 -10.94 -4.21
CA GLY A 272 18.22 -11.48 -5.54
C GLY A 272 17.22 -11.00 -6.60
N VAL A 273 16.92 -9.70 -6.62
CA VAL A 273 15.85 -9.11 -7.44
C VAL A 273 16.23 -8.97 -8.92
N ALA A 274 17.53 -8.82 -9.20
CA ALA A 274 18.06 -8.47 -10.52
C ALA A 274 17.52 -9.28 -11.73
N PRO A 275 17.32 -10.61 -11.67
CA PRO A 275 16.83 -11.40 -12.80
C PRO A 275 15.40 -11.03 -13.26
N ASN A 276 14.61 -10.43 -12.37
CA ASN A 276 13.19 -10.15 -12.58
C ASN A 276 12.90 -8.68 -12.90
N LEU A 277 13.95 -7.86 -13.00
CA LEU A 277 13.82 -6.46 -13.39
C LEU A 277 13.67 -6.34 -14.92
N PRO A 278 12.93 -5.34 -15.44
CA PRO A 278 12.73 -5.17 -16.87
C PRO A 278 14.05 -5.15 -17.67
N PRO A 279 14.26 -6.09 -18.61
CA PRO A 279 15.53 -6.18 -19.37
C PRO A 279 15.87 -4.91 -20.16
N ALA A 280 14.85 -4.18 -20.62
CA ALA A 280 15.02 -2.88 -21.30
C ALA A 280 15.55 -1.76 -20.39
N CYS A 281 15.48 -1.93 -19.07
CA CYS A 281 16.13 -1.06 -18.10
C CYS A 281 17.53 -1.56 -17.76
N THR A 282 17.69 -2.84 -17.38
CA THR A 282 18.97 -3.39 -16.91
C THR A 282 20.05 -3.48 -18.01
N ALA A 283 19.66 -3.42 -19.28
CA ALA A 283 20.58 -3.24 -20.40
C ALA A 283 21.21 -1.83 -20.50
N ARG A 284 20.74 -0.85 -19.70
CA ARG A 284 21.15 0.57 -19.75
C ARG A 284 21.54 1.16 -18.40
N LEU A 285 20.97 0.66 -17.31
CA LEU A 285 21.14 1.16 -15.95
C LEU A 285 21.47 0.01 -14.99
N ASP A 286 22.03 0.35 -13.82
CA ASP A 286 22.26 -0.61 -12.75
C ASP A 286 20.95 -1.20 -12.17
N THR A 287 21.06 -2.36 -11.53
CA THR A 287 19.89 -3.10 -11.01
C THR A 287 19.13 -2.32 -9.93
N THR A 288 19.81 -1.50 -9.12
CA THR A 288 19.13 -0.67 -8.12
C THR A 288 18.31 0.41 -8.80
N SER A 289 18.88 1.10 -9.79
CA SER A 289 18.16 2.06 -10.62
C SER A 289 16.95 1.43 -11.31
N CYS A 290 17.01 0.17 -11.74
CA CYS A 290 15.88 -0.51 -12.38
C CYS A 290 14.81 -1.04 -11.42
N PHE A 291 15.07 -1.05 -10.11
CA PHE A 291 14.02 -1.23 -9.10
C PHE A 291 13.29 0.07 -8.79
N PHE A 292 13.86 1.24 -9.14
CA PHE A 292 13.13 2.51 -9.10
C PHE A 292 12.16 2.64 -10.29
N PRO A 293 10.85 2.82 -10.03
CA PRO A 293 9.82 2.84 -11.08
C PRO A 293 10.00 3.99 -12.06
N GLN A 294 10.61 5.11 -11.65
CA GLN A 294 10.93 6.25 -12.53
C GLN A 294 11.72 5.86 -13.79
N ASN A 295 12.53 4.79 -13.73
CA ASN A 295 13.38 4.32 -14.82
C ASN A 295 12.69 3.24 -15.67
N VAL A 296 11.48 2.84 -15.29
CA VAL A 296 10.71 1.72 -15.86
C VAL A 296 9.41 2.21 -16.54
N ILE A 297 8.69 3.17 -15.95
CA ILE A 297 7.33 3.55 -16.37
C ILE A 297 7.20 3.91 -17.86
N ASP A 298 8.21 4.57 -18.44
CA ASP A 298 8.21 4.97 -19.86
C ASP A 298 8.35 3.78 -20.82
N GLY A 299 8.80 2.62 -20.34
CA GLY A 299 9.00 1.39 -21.12
C GLY A 299 7.85 0.39 -21.07
N ILE A 300 6.84 0.61 -20.21
CA ILE A 300 5.69 -0.30 -20.05
C ILE A 300 4.78 -0.19 -21.28
N LYS A 301 4.46 -1.34 -21.89
CA LYS A 301 3.65 -1.41 -23.12
C LYS A 301 2.16 -1.56 -22.82
N THR A 302 1.84 -2.25 -21.74
CA THR A 302 0.47 -2.52 -21.28
C THR A 302 -0.14 -1.24 -20.69
N PRO A 303 -1.41 -0.90 -20.97
CA PRO A 303 -2.03 0.31 -20.45
C PRO A 303 -2.01 0.32 -18.91
N ILE A 304 -1.33 1.30 -18.33
CA ILE A 304 -1.22 1.47 -16.88
C ILE A 304 -1.71 2.87 -16.43
N PHE A 305 -2.34 2.91 -15.27
CA PHE A 305 -2.75 4.13 -14.56
C PHE A 305 -1.85 4.32 -13.34
N LEU A 306 -1.24 5.49 -13.19
CA LEU A 306 -0.49 5.86 -12.00
C LEU A 306 -1.34 6.77 -11.11
N LEU A 307 -1.66 6.29 -9.90
CA LEU A 307 -2.31 7.05 -8.85
C LEU A 307 -1.27 7.32 -7.75
N ASN A 308 -0.84 8.57 -7.58
CA ASN A 308 0.17 8.91 -6.59
C ASN A 308 -0.20 10.21 -5.86
N ALA A 309 0.18 10.32 -4.60
CA ALA A 309 0.25 11.61 -3.92
C ALA A 309 1.56 12.29 -4.33
N ALA A 310 1.53 13.58 -4.67
CA ALA A 310 2.74 14.38 -4.89
C ALA A 310 3.61 14.46 -3.61
N TYR A 311 2.97 14.37 -2.45
CA TYR A 311 3.59 14.38 -1.13
C TYR A 311 3.33 13.03 -0.45
N ASP A 312 3.81 11.96 -1.09
CA ASP A 312 3.67 10.60 -0.55
C ASP A 312 4.30 10.52 0.85
N VAL A 313 3.48 10.26 1.87
CA VAL A 313 3.92 10.38 3.27
C VAL A 313 4.93 9.32 3.64
N TRP A 314 4.85 8.13 3.04
CA TRP A 314 5.84 7.08 3.25
C TRP A 314 7.18 7.51 2.66
N GLN A 315 7.19 8.06 1.44
CA GLN A 315 8.43 8.53 0.83
C GLN A 315 9.01 9.74 1.58
N ILE A 316 8.19 10.66 2.10
CA ILE A 316 8.67 11.74 2.96
C ILE A 316 9.35 11.19 4.23
N GLN A 317 8.74 10.19 4.87
CA GLN A 317 9.21 9.62 6.13
C GLN A 317 10.46 8.73 5.98
N GLU A 318 10.53 7.90 4.94
CA GLU A 318 11.56 6.86 4.76
C GLU A 318 12.63 7.21 3.71
N SER A 319 12.36 8.15 2.79
CA SER A 319 13.32 8.60 1.76
C SER A 319 13.85 10.01 2.01
N LEU A 320 12.98 11.00 2.14
CA LEU A 320 13.40 12.41 2.14
C LEU A 320 13.95 12.85 3.50
N ALA A 321 13.26 12.51 4.58
CA ALA A 321 13.67 12.85 5.93
C ALA A 321 13.68 11.65 6.92
N PRO A 322 14.28 10.50 6.58
CA PRO A 322 14.44 9.39 7.53
C PRO A 322 15.27 9.84 8.73
N ASN A 323 15.09 9.15 9.86
CA ASN A 323 15.72 9.55 11.13
C ASN A 323 17.28 9.55 11.08
N GLY A 324 17.89 8.85 10.12
CA GLY A 324 19.33 8.91 9.85
C GLY A 324 19.78 10.18 9.12
N ALA A 325 18.91 10.78 8.28
CA ALA A 325 19.17 12.04 7.57
C ALA A 325 18.73 13.27 8.38
N ASP A 326 17.85 13.10 9.38
CA ASP A 326 17.38 14.15 10.30
C ASP A 326 17.84 13.90 11.76
N PRO A 327 19.16 13.93 12.06
CA PRO A 327 19.67 13.62 13.40
C PRO A 327 19.29 14.67 14.47
N SER A 328 19.01 15.92 14.08
CA SER A 328 18.50 16.95 14.97
C SER A 328 17.00 16.78 15.27
N GLY A 329 16.27 16.05 14.43
CA GLY A 329 14.83 15.88 14.55
C GLY A 329 14.02 17.08 14.09
N ALA A 330 14.58 17.94 13.23
CA ALA A 330 13.92 19.13 12.70
C ALA A 330 12.66 18.76 11.89
N TRP A 331 12.68 17.63 11.19
CA TRP A 331 11.56 17.15 10.37
C TRP A 331 10.52 16.36 11.15
N ARG A 332 10.76 16.03 12.43
CA ARG A 332 9.85 15.21 13.26
C ARG A 332 8.41 15.73 13.28
N ALA A 333 8.23 17.05 13.41
CA ALA A 333 6.91 17.68 13.41
C ALA A 333 6.29 17.69 11.99
N CYS A 334 7.03 18.16 10.98
CA CYS A 334 6.58 18.20 9.59
C CYS A 334 6.12 16.81 9.06
N LYS A 335 6.90 15.75 9.33
CA LYS A 335 6.61 14.36 8.93
C LYS A 335 5.31 13.78 9.49
N SER A 336 4.86 14.28 10.65
CA SER A 336 3.65 13.82 11.35
C SER A 336 2.48 14.79 11.23
N ASN A 337 2.74 16.04 10.86
CA ASN A 337 1.73 17.05 10.56
C ASN A 337 2.28 18.06 9.54
N ARG A 338 1.79 17.98 8.30
CA ARG A 338 2.09 18.93 7.22
C ARG A 338 1.95 20.42 7.56
N SER A 339 1.07 20.79 8.50
CA SER A 339 0.91 22.19 8.95
C SER A 339 1.95 22.64 9.97
N ALA A 340 2.83 21.74 10.42
CA ALA A 340 3.99 22.04 11.25
C ALA A 340 5.30 22.10 10.43
N CYS A 341 5.23 21.97 9.10
CA CYS A 341 6.38 22.21 8.23
C CYS A 341 6.67 23.71 8.14
N ASP A 342 7.93 24.10 8.34
CA ASP A 342 8.37 25.47 8.07
C ASP A 342 8.49 25.75 6.56
N THR A 343 8.77 27.02 6.20
CA THR A 343 8.90 27.44 4.79
C THR A 343 10.00 26.68 4.04
N SER A 344 11.13 26.39 4.66
CA SER A 344 12.25 25.68 4.02
C SER A 344 11.94 24.20 3.85
N GLN A 345 11.29 23.58 4.83
CA GLN A 345 10.78 22.20 4.74
C GLN A 345 9.74 22.08 3.63
N MET A 346 8.80 23.03 3.55
CA MET A 346 7.83 23.06 2.47
C MET A 346 8.46 23.27 1.09
N MET A 347 9.50 24.10 0.96
CA MET A 347 10.22 24.25 -0.32
C MET A 347 10.80 22.91 -0.81
N ILE A 348 11.48 22.15 0.07
CA ILE A 348 12.03 20.83 -0.27
C ILE A 348 10.92 19.85 -0.70
N LEU A 349 9.75 19.90 -0.05
CA LEU A 349 8.58 19.09 -0.44
C LEU A 349 8.00 19.51 -1.79
N GLN A 350 8.02 20.80 -2.14
CA GLN A 350 7.61 21.30 -3.46
C GLN A 350 8.61 20.87 -4.55
N ASP A 351 9.91 20.95 -4.28
CA ASP A 351 10.96 20.51 -5.20
C ASP A 351 10.88 18.99 -5.46
N PHE A 352 10.48 18.21 -4.45
CA PHE A 352 10.17 16.78 -4.62
C PHE A 352 8.94 16.55 -5.52
N ARG A 353 7.86 17.32 -5.33
CA ARG A 353 6.70 17.28 -6.25
C ARG A 353 7.12 17.60 -7.68
N GLU A 354 7.93 18.64 -7.91
CA GLU A 354 8.38 19.01 -9.26
C GLU A 354 9.24 17.91 -9.90
N GLN A 355 10.05 17.18 -9.12
CA GLN A 355 10.75 15.98 -9.60
C GLN A 355 9.78 14.85 -10.01
N MET A 356 8.69 14.63 -9.27
CA MET A 356 7.65 13.66 -9.65
C MET A 356 6.93 14.07 -10.94
N VAL A 357 6.54 15.34 -11.04
CA VAL A 357 5.89 15.90 -12.24
C VAL A 357 6.81 15.86 -13.46
N ALA A 358 8.12 16.08 -13.28
CA ALA A 358 9.11 15.92 -14.35
C ALA A 358 9.27 14.46 -14.80
N THR A 359 9.29 13.52 -13.84
CA THR A 359 9.44 12.07 -14.09
C THR A 359 8.35 11.52 -14.99
N VAL A 360 7.09 11.90 -14.78
CA VAL A 360 5.94 11.36 -15.55
C VAL A 360 5.71 12.03 -16.90
N ARG A 361 6.60 12.92 -17.38
CA ARG A 361 6.42 13.63 -18.66
C ARG A 361 6.45 12.69 -19.87
N GLY A 362 7.40 11.74 -19.92
CA GLY A 362 7.49 10.74 -20.98
C GLY A 362 6.26 9.83 -20.98
N PHE A 363 6.01 9.19 -19.85
CA PHE A 363 4.84 8.38 -19.52
C PHE A 363 3.50 9.00 -19.97
N SER A 364 3.31 10.30 -19.69
CA SER A 364 2.07 11.04 -20.03
C SER A 364 1.86 11.22 -21.55
N GLY A 365 2.89 11.01 -22.37
CA GLY A 365 2.79 11.07 -23.83
C GLY A 365 1.91 9.97 -24.43
N SER A 366 1.82 8.79 -23.79
CA SER A 366 0.98 7.70 -24.29
C SER A 366 -0.50 7.96 -24.01
N ARG A 367 -1.36 7.87 -25.04
CA ARG A 367 -2.83 7.98 -24.91
C ARG A 367 -3.48 6.77 -24.22
N SER A 368 -2.78 5.64 -24.12
CA SER A 368 -3.28 4.47 -23.38
C SER A 368 -3.15 4.61 -21.87
N ASN A 369 -2.26 5.49 -21.40
CA ASN A 369 -1.89 5.58 -19.99
C ASN A 369 -2.75 6.60 -19.24
N GLY A 370 -2.99 6.32 -17.96
CA GLY A 370 -3.72 7.19 -17.05
C GLY A 370 -2.82 7.75 -15.95
N LEU A 371 -3.17 8.91 -15.42
CA LEU A 371 -2.39 9.59 -14.40
C LEU A 371 -3.31 10.40 -13.48
N PHE A 372 -3.13 10.26 -12.17
CA PHE A 372 -3.75 11.10 -11.15
C PHE A 372 -2.71 11.38 -10.05
N ILE A 373 -2.04 12.53 -10.15
CA ILE A 373 -1.12 13.03 -9.12
C ILE A 373 -1.81 14.18 -8.39
N ASN A 374 -2.25 13.95 -7.16
CA ASN A 374 -2.89 14.97 -6.33
C ASN A 374 -1.91 15.68 -5.38
N SER A 375 -2.30 16.84 -4.85
CA SER A 375 -1.49 17.61 -3.89
C SER A 375 -1.65 17.19 -2.43
N CYS A 376 -2.20 16.00 -2.18
CA CYS A 376 -2.47 15.52 -0.84
C CYS A 376 -1.19 14.95 -0.20
N PHE A 377 -1.21 14.90 1.14
CA PHE A 377 -0.23 14.16 1.93
C PHE A 377 -0.87 12.82 2.27
N ALA A 378 -0.63 11.79 1.46
CA ALA A 378 -1.32 10.51 1.56
C ALA A 378 -0.44 9.35 1.10
N HIS A 379 -0.83 8.13 1.46
CA HIS A 379 -0.28 6.87 0.95
C HIS A 379 -1.44 5.84 0.90
N CYS A 380 -1.53 5.03 -0.15
CA CYS A 380 -2.66 4.11 -0.42
C CYS A 380 -4.05 4.76 -0.52
N GLN A 381 -4.38 5.30 -1.68
CA GLN A 381 -5.61 6.08 -1.87
C GLN A 381 -6.77 5.27 -2.47
N SER A 382 -6.51 4.15 -3.13
CA SER A 382 -7.51 3.34 -3.85
C SER A 382 -8.19 2.29 -2.98
N GLU A 383 -7.51 1.74 -1.97
CA GLU A 383 -8.08 0.72 -1.08
C GLU A 383 -8.88 1.32 0.10
N LEU A 384 -8.74 2.63 0.35
CA LEU A 384 -9.41 3.34 1.43
C LEU A 384 -10.72 3.98 0.95
N PRO A 385 -11.89 3.66 1.57
CA PRO A 385 -13.16 4.31 1.24
C PRO A 385 -13.13 5.84 1.40
N ALA A 386 -12.29 6.34 2.30
CA ALA A 386 -12.10 7.77 2.60
C ALA A 386 -11.38 8.57 1.51
N THR A 387 -10.86 7.93 0.47
CA THR A 387 -10.16 8.56 -0.66
C THR A 387 -10.65 8.09 -2.01
N TRP A 388 -11.06 6.83 -2.15
CA TRP A 388 -11.50 6.27 -3.42
C TRP A 388 -12.76 6.96 -4.00
N SER A 389 -13.84 7.04 -3.21
CA SER A 389 -15.17 7.46 -3.71
C SER A 389 -16.03 8.18 -2.65
N ASN A 390 -16.39 7.47 -1.57
CA ASN A 390 -17.52 7.81 -0.68
C ASN A 390 -17.14 8.44 0.66
N ALA A 391 -16.01 9.15 0.72
CA ALA A 391 -15.69 9.96 1.89
C ALA A 391 -16.80 10.99 2.16
N ALA A 392 -17.17 11.18 3.43
CA ALA A 392 -18.08 12.28 3.81
C ALA A 392 -17.41 13.63 3.48
N GLY A 393 -17.91 14.31 2.44
CA GLY A 393 -17.29 15.50 1.83
C GLY A 393 -16.43 15.24 0.57
N GLY A 394 -16.48 14.04 -0.01
CA GLY A 394 -15.85 13.70 -1.29
C GLY A 394 -14.43 13.13 -1.23
N SER A 395 -14.12 12.31 -2.24
CA SER A 395 -12.76 11.91 -2.67
C SER A 395 -11.92 13.13 -3.07
N PRO A 396 -10.58 13.11 -2.91
CA PRO A 396 -9.69 14.08 -3.55
C PRO A 396 -9.96 14.17 -5.05
N ALA A 397 -10.07 15.38 -5.59
CA ALA A 397 -10.62 15.61 -6.91
C ALA A 397 -9.89 16.70 -7.69
N ILE A 398 -9.22 16.31 -8.78
CA ILE A 398 -8.57 17.24 -9.69
C ILE A 398 -9.57 17.61 -10.79
N GLN A 399 -9.76 18.91 -11.06
CA GLN A 399 -10.74 19.39 -12.06
C GLN A 399 -12.16 18.82 -11.85
N ASN A 400 -12.60 18.72 -10.59
CA ASN A 400 -13.88 18.12 -10.17
C ASN A 400 -14.07 16.63 -10.51
N LYS A 401 -13.00 15.88 -10.81
CA LYS A 401 -13.02 14.42 -10.98
C LYS A 401 -12.30 13.74 -9.82
N GLY A 402 -13.04 12.94 -9.04
CA GLY A 402 -12.48 12.11 -7.97
C GLY A 402 -11.67 10.91 -8.49
N ILE A 403 -10.99 10.21 -7.58
CA ILE A 403 -10.10 9.09 -7.90
C ILE A 403 -10.84 7.95 -8.61
N ALA A 404 -11.87 7.37 -8.00
CA ALA A 404 -12.62 6.24 -8.57
C ALA A 404 -13.14 6.53 -9.99
N LYS A 405 -13.71 7.73 -10.19
CA LYS A 405 -14.22 8.15 -11.49
C LYS A 405 -13.11 8.28 -12.53
N SER A 406 -11.94 8.79 -12.16
CA SER A 406 -10.81 8.96 -13.07
C SER A 406 -10.24 7.60 -13.54
N VAL A 407 -10.10 6.66 -12.60
CA VAL A 407 -9.64 5.28 -12.92
C VAL A 407 -10.68 4.53 -13.76
N GLY A 408 -11.97 4.61 -13.39
CA GLY A 408 -13.04 3.98 -14.16
C GLY A 408 -13.18 4.54 -15.57
N ASP A 409 -13.17 5.87 -15.73
CA ASP A 409 -13.29 6.50 -17.05
C ASP A 409 -12.13 6.10 -17.97
N TRP A 410 -10.90 6.01 -17.44
CA TRP A 410 -9.74 5.51 -18.18
C TRP A 410 -9.84 4.00 -18.48
N TYR A 411 -10.24 3.19 -17.50
CA TYR A 411 -10.29 1.74 -17.66
C TYR A 411 -11.25 1.36 -18.79
N PHE A 412 -12.47 1.92 -18.78
CA PHE A 412 -13.49 1.66 -19.79
C PHE A 412 -13.38 2.54 -21.04
N GLY A 413 -12.37 3.40 -21.16
CA GLY A 413 -12.16 4.26 -22.33
C GLY A 413 -13.22 5.34 -22.51
N ARG A 414 -13.91 5.74 -21.44
CA ARG A 414 -14.96 6.78 -21.43
C ARG A 414 -14.37 8.19 -21.53
N ALA A 415 -13.16 8.40 -21.01
CA ALA A 415 -12.41 9.65 -21.15
C ALA A 415 -10.91 9.41 -20.93
N GLU A 416 -10.08 10.30 -21.48
CA GLU A 416 -8.69 10.43 -21.03
C GLU A 416 -8.67 10.98 -19.59
N ALA A 417 -7.85 10.36 -18.74
CA ALA A 417 -7.67 10.76 -17.35
C ALA A 417 -6.17 10.94 -17.08
N LYS A 418 -5.67 12.14 -17.38
CA LYS A 418 -4.33 12.60 -17.04
C LYS A 418 -4.45 13.91 -16.27
N ALA A 419 -4.32 13.80 -14.96
CA ALA A 419 -4.52 14.88 -14.02
C ALA A 419 -3.27 15.00 -13.13
N ILE A 420 -2.69 16.19 -13.13
CA ILE A 420 -1.66 16.60 -12.17
C ILE A 420 -2.19 17.85 -11.50
N ASP A 421 -2.23 17.81 -10.18
CA ASP A 421 -2.73 18.87 -9.32
C ASP A 421 -1.67 19.96 -9.08
N CYS A 422 -2.11 21.10 -8.56
CA CYS A 422 -1.24 22.24 -8.24
C CYS A 422 -0.35 21.98 -7.00
N PRO A 423 0.62 22.86 -6.72
CA PRO A 423 1.35 22.90 -5.45
C PRO A 423 0.43 22.93 -4.20
N TYR A 424 0.81 22.24 -3.12
CA TYR A 424 0.12 22.37 -1.83
C TYR A 424 0.25 23.82 -1.33
N ALA A 425 -0.78 24.47 -0.76
CA ALA A 425 -2.05 23.93 -0.26
C ALA A 425 -3.27 24.29 -1.13
N CYS A 426 -3.21 24.08 -2.45
CA CYS A 426 -4.28 24.51 -3.36
C CYS A 426 -5.57 23.66 -3.30
N ASP A 427 -5.48 22.33 -3.11
CA ASP A 427 -6.64 21.44 -3.20
C ASP A 427 -7.38 21.31 -1.86
N GLY A 428 -8.54 21.99 -1.78
CA GLY A 428 -9.45 21.90 -0.64
C GLY A 428 -10.22 20.58 -0.52
N THR A 429 -10.15 19.69 -1.51
CA THR A 429 -10.75 18.34 -1.48
C THR A 429 -9.83 17.27 -0.89
N CYS A 430 -8.56 17.63 -0.63
CA CYS A 430 -7.55 16.69 -0.18
C CYS A 430 -7.88 15.99 1.14
N ARG A 431 -7.57 14.69 1.18
CA ARG A 431 -7.67 13.83 2.35
C ARG A 431 -6.27 13.45 2.77
N HIS A 432 -5.74 14.20 3.74
CA HIS A 432 -4.43 13.89 4.31
C HIS A 432 -4.52 12.60 5.14
N ILE A 433 -3.67 11.63 4.81
CA ILE A 433 -3.51 10.34 5.49
C ILE A 433 -2.01 10.27 5.81
N ILE A 434 -1.63 10.74 6.99
CA ILE A 434 -0.25 10.86 7.49
C ILE A 434 -0.01 9.84 8.61
#